data_AF-A0A9R1QHI3-F1
#
_entry.id   AF-A0A9R1QHI3-F1
#
_cell.length_a   1.000
_cell.length_b   1.000
_cell.length_c   1.000
_cell.angle_alpha   90.00
_cell.angle_beta   90.00
_cell.angle_gamma   90.00
#
_symmetry.space_group_name_H-M   'P 1'
#
loop_
_entity.id
_entity.type
_entity.pdbx_description
1 polymer ?
#
loop_
_entity_poly.entity_id
_entity_poly.type
_entity_poly.pdbx_seq_one_letter_code
_entity_poly.pdbx_strand_id
1 'polypeptide(L)'
;MDSQSAVTMEAGAPTRKESGRLPSRHGGHAHGHSGLARTAHGMSSSSLRKKSDATLVRKVPVASLRPVLANLQEVLLGTKLAVLFAAVPLAVAAQCFRFGQVWVFALSLIGLIPLAERVSFLTEQIALYTGPTIGGLLNATCGNATELIIAVFALVQGKIEVVKCSLLGSVLSNLLLVLGTSLFCGGIKNLGADQPYDRKQADVSTGLLTLGVLCQSLPLLLRYAVSSGEHAVATDTTVLELSRACSFIMLLAYVAYLFFQLKTHRQLFEPQEIEGGDEEEEEAVLGFGSALFWLILMTVIIAVLSEYVVGTIEPTSQSWGLSVSFISIILLPIVGNAAEHAGAVIFALKNKLDITLGVALGSATQISMFVCH
;
A
#
# COMPACT_ATOMS: atom_id res chain seq x y z
N MET A 1 -47.71 -43.72 -45.83
CA MET A 1 -49.04 -43.73 -46.47
C MET A 1 -50.01 -43.35 -45.38
N ASP A 2 -50.08 -42.04 -45.12
CA ASP A 2 -51.22 -41.18 -45.55
C ASP A 2 -52.29 -41.18 -44.47
N SER A 3 -52.92 -40.09 -44.05
CA SER A 3 -52.80 -38.65 -44.32
C SER A 3 -53.92 -38.02 -43.45
N GLN A 4 -53.68 -36.82 -42.90
CA GLN A 4 -54.69 -35.77 -42.64
C GLN A 4 -55.82 -36.06 -41.61
N SER A 5 -56.51 -35.13 -40.94
CA SER A 5 -56.51 -33.68 -40.70
C SER A 5 -57.67 -33.48 -39.69
N ALA A 6 -57.47 -32.80 -38.56
CA ALA A 6 -57.84 -31.41 -38.30
C ALA A 6 -59.12 -31.18 -37.45
N VAL A 7 -59.01 -30.13 -36.64
CA VAL A 7 -60.05 -29.27 -36.02
C VAL A 7 -60.89 -29.82 -34.86
N THR A 8 -60.68 -29.24 -33.68
CA THR A 8 -61.78 -28.97 -32.74
C THR A 8 -61.50 -27.65 -32.03
N MET A 9 -62.32 -26.63 -32.32
CA MET A 9 -62.54 -25.47 -31.48
C MET A 9 -63.97 -25.59 -30.97
N GLU A 10 -64.18 -25.60 -29.65
CA GLU A 10 -65.34 -24.95 -29.04
C GLU A 10 -65.02 -24.51 -27.61
N ALA A 11 -65.51 -23.32 -27.28
CA ALA A 11 -65.27 -22.57 -26.07
C ALA A 11 -66.40 -22.79 -25.05
N GLY A 12 -66.10 -22.68 -23.75
CA GLY A 12 -67.10 -22.76 -22.69
C GLY A 12 -66.64 -22.26 -21.32
N ALA A 13 -66.44 -20.93 -21.20
CA ALA A 13 -66.70 -20.00 -20.07
C ALA A 13 -66.43 -20.42 -18.57
N PRO A 14 -66.64 -19.53 -17.56
CA PRO A 14 -65.55 -18.91 -16.82
C PRO A 14 -65.51 -19.25 -15.31
N THR A 15 -64.33 -19.30 -14.69
CA THR A 15 -64.19 -19.46 -13.23
C THR A 15 -63.41 -18.31 -12.58
N ARG A 16 -64.21 -17.41 -11.99
CA ARG A 16 -64.04 -16.67 -10.73
C ARG A 16 -62.61 -16.57 -10.15
N LYS A 17 -62.05 -15.35 -10.22
CA LYS A 17 -60.89 -14.88 -9.45
C LYS A 17 -61.16 -14.94 -7.94
N GLU A 18 -60.36 -15.70 -7.21
CA GLU A 18 -60.16 -15.52 -5.78
C GLU A 18 -58.88 -14.71 -5.52
N SER A 19 -59.07 -13.70 -4.68
CA SER A 19 -58.12 -12.67 -4.30
C SER A 19 -57.16 -13.21 -3.23
N GLY A 20 -55.93 -13.51 -3.63
CA GLY A 20 -54.82 -13.80 -2.72
C GLY A 20 -54.09 -12.51 -2.34
N ARG A 21 -54.13 -12.16 -1.06
CA ARG A 21 -53.49 -10.99 -0.43
C ARG A 21 -51.99 -10.90 -0.75
N LEU A 22 -51.59 -9.74 -1.29
CA LEU A 22 -50.22 -9.24 -1.24
C LEU A 22 -49.83 -8.95 0.22
N PRO A 23 -48.65 -9.36 0.71
CA PRO A 23 -48.13 -8.84 1.96
C PRO A 23 -47.65 -7.40 1.72
N SER A 24 -48.23 -6.49 2.50
CA SER A 24 -47.90 -5.08 2.58
C SER A 24 -46.41 -4.86 2.87
N ARG A 25 -45.70 -4.18 1.96
CA ARG A 25 -44.41 -3.53 2.24
C ARG A 25 -44.62 -2.51 3.36
N HIS A 26 -44.22 -2.86 4.57
CA HIS A 26 -43.94 -1.87 5.61
C HIS A 26 -42.65 -1.14 5.23
N GLY A 27 -42.72 0.19 5.23
CA GLY A 27 -41.59 1.06 4.96
C GLY A 27 -40.51 0.87 6.01
N GLY A 28 -39.40 0.25 5.60
CA GLY A 28 -38.11 0.43 6.26
C GLY A 28 -37.50 1.71 5.72
N HIS A 29 -37.24 2.66 6.61
CA HIS A 29 -36.40 3.82 6.34
C HIS A 29 -35.11 3.35 5.65
N ALA A 30 -34.89 3.82 4.42
CA ALA A 30 -33.60 3.74 3.77
C ALA A 30 -32.63 4.66 4.53
N HIS A 31 -31.97 4.13 5.55
CA HIS A 31 -30.69 4.66 5.97
C HIS A 31 -29.72 4.39 4.82
N GLY A 32 -29.29 5.45 4.15
CA GLY A 32 -28.20 5.38 3.18
C GLY A 32 -26.94 4.90 3.90
N HIS A 33 -26.60 3.62 3.72
CA HIS A 33 -25.26 3.12 3.99
C HIS A 33 -24.32 3.79 2.98
N SER A 34 -23.72 4.91 3.36
CA SER A 34 -22.51 5.40 2.71
C SER A 34 -21.33 4.65 3.30
N GLY A 35 -21.20 3.36 2.94
CA GLY A 35 -20.00 2.59 3.23
C GLY A 35 -18.80 3.31 2.62
N LEU A 36 -17.85 3.69 3.46
CA LEU A 36 -16.67 4.41 3.00
C LEU A 36 -15.76 3.40 2.28
N ALA A 37 -15.66 3.53 0.96
CA ALA A 37 -14.82 2.71 0.10
C ALA A 37 -13.37 2.62 0.61
N ARG A 38 -12.91 1.41 0.95
CA ARG A 38 -11.53 1.14 1.39
C ARG A 38 -10.67 0.67 0.23
N THR A 39 -9.39 1.02 0.25
CA THR A 39 -8.40 0.50 -0.69
C THR A 39 -7.72 -0.74 -0.11
N ALA A 40 -7.18 -1.60 -0.97
CA ALA A 40 -6.42 -2.78 -0.55
C ALA A 40 -5.27 -2.45 0.44
N HIS A 41 -4.65 -1.28 0.27
CA HIS A 41 -3.63 -0.73 1.14
C HIS A 41 -4.11 -0.44 2.57
N GLY A 42 -5.29 0.16 2.73
CA GLY A 42 -5.87 0.40 4.06
C GLY A 42 -6.06 -0.91 4.84
N MET A 43 -6.64 -1.91 4.17
CA MET A 43 -6.85 -3.24 4.76
C MET A 43 -5.54 -3.92 5.20
N SER A 44 -4.43 -3.67 4.50
CA SER A 44 -3.10 -4.21 4.85
C SER A 44 -2.68 -3.79 6.26
N SER A 45 -2.85 -2.51 6.58
CA SER A 45 -2.48 -1.94 7.88
C SER A 45 -3.36 -2.47 9.02
N SER A 46 -4.68 -2.60 8.78
CA SER A 46 -5.61 -3.13 9.79
C SER A 46 -5.36 -4.59 10.14
N SER A 47 -4.82 -5.39 9.22
CA SER A 47 -4.49 -6.81 9.45
C SER A 47 -3.42 -7.05 10.52
N LEU A 48 -2.56 -6.06 10.77
CA LEU A 48 -1.48 -6.08 11.77
C LEU A 48 -1.90 -5.55 13.14
N ARG A 49 -3.11 -4.98 13.23
CA ARG A 49 -3.66 -4.44 14.46
C ARG A 49 -3.92 -5.56 15.48
N LYS A 50 -3.53 -5.33 16.72
CA LYS A 50 -3.93 -6.15 17.87
C LYS A 50 -5.25 -5.57 18.40
N LYS A 51 -6.27 -6.40 18.66
CA LYS A 51 -7.47 -5.92 19.37
C LYS A 51 -7.03 -5.44 20.76
N SER A 52 -7.06 -4.13 20.99
CA SER A 52 -6.65 -3.52 22.24
C SER A 52 -7.67 -3.81 23.34
N ASP A 53 -7.31 -4.64 24.33
CA ASP A 53 -8.12 -4.76 25.56
C ASP A 53 -8.07 -3.43 26.30
N ALA A 54 -9.22 -2.76 26.41
CA ALA A 54 -9.41 -1.48 27.09
C ALA A 54 -9.13 -1.52 28.63
N THR A 55 -8.59 -2.62 29.14
CA THR A 55 -8.37 -2.87 30.57
C THR A 55 -7.25 -2.01 31.18
N LEU A 56 -6.24 -1.61 30.40
CA LEU A 56 -5.12 -0.80 30.89
C LEU A 56 -5.47 0.70 31.02
N VAL A 57 -6.23 1.26 30.08
CA VAL A 57 -6.68 2.67 30.09
C VAL A 57 -7.65 2.96 31.24
N ARG A 58 -8.45 1.96 31.65
CA ARG A 58 -9.45 2.08 32.72
C ARG A 58 -8.84 2.35 34.11
N LYS A 59 -7.55 2.06 34.30
CA LYS A 59 -6.85 2.23 35.59
C LYS A 59 -6.23 3.62 35.82
N VAL A 60 -6.33 4.55 34.86
CA VAL A 60 -5.75 5.90 35.00
C VAL A 60 -6.71 6.83 35.75
N PRO A 61 -6.29 7.45 36.87
CA PRO A 61 -7.16 8.28 37.72
C PRO A 61 -7.43 9.69 37.19
N VAL A 62 -6.70 10.18 36.18
CA VAL A 62 -6.81 11.56 35.67
C VAL A 62 -7.60 11.61 34.37
N ALA A 63 -8.76 12.29 34.37
CA ALA A 63 -9.70 12.31 33.24
C ALA A 63 -9.12 12.92 31.95
N SER A 64 -8.27 13.95 32.05
CA SER A 64 -7.66 14.63 30.88
C SER A 64 -6.50 13.86 30.25
N LEU A 65 -5.80 13.02 31.01
CA LEU A 65 -4.71 12.17 30.49
C LEU A 65 -5.23 10.87 29.89
N ARG A 66 -6.41 10.40 30.31
CA ARG A 66 -7.03 9.17 29.80
C ARG A 66 -7.18 9.13 28.27
N PRO A 67 -7.67 10.17 27.57
CA PRO A 67 -7.73 10.15 26.10
C PRO A 67 -6.34 10.17 25.47
N VAL A 68 -5.38 10.92 26.01
CA VAL A 68 -4.00 10.98 25.48
C VAL A 68 -3.29 9.63 25.63
N LEU A 69 -3.42 8.99 26.80
CA LEU A 69 -2.84 7.67 27.06
C LEU A 69 -3.53 6.56 26.25
N ALA A 70 -4.84 6.67 26.01
CA ALA A 70 -5.56 5.77 25.12
C ALA A 70 -5.08 5.89 23.68
N ASN A 71 -4.93 7.11 23.16
CA ASN A 71 -4.37 7.36 21.83
C ASN A 71 -2.91 6.86 21.74
N LEU A 72 -2.09 7.11 22.77
CA LEU A 72 -0.71 6.63 22.83
C LEU A 72 -0.64 5.10 22.80
N GLN A 73 -1.48 4.43 23.59
CA GLN A 73 -1.56 2.97 23.61
C GLN A 73 -2.01 2.43 22.25
N GLU A 74 -3.05 3.01 21.65
CA GLU A 74 -3.56 2.53 20.36
C GLU A 74 -2.55 2.73 19.23
N VAL A 75 -1.87 3.88 19.22
CA VAL A 75 -0.87 4.20 18.19
C VAL A 75 0.39 3.36 18.39
N LEU A 76 0.98 3.29 19.59
CA LEU A 76 2.28 2.62 19.79
C LEU A 76 2.18 1.12 20.12
N LEU A 77 1.17 0.72 20.90
CA LEU A 77 1.03 -0.65 21.41
C LEU A 77 -0.06 -1.44 20.68
N GLY A 78 -0.86 -0.80 19.82
CA GLY A 78 -1.93 -1.43 19.04
C GLY A 78 -1.45 -2.27 17.84
N THR A 79 -0.14 -2.41 17.63
CA THR A 79 0.46 -3.19 16.53
C THR A 79 1.25 -4.39 17.05
N LYS A 80 1.27 -5.48 16.29
CA LYS A 80 2.16 -6.63 16.57
C LYS A 80 3.64 -6.24 16.50
N LEU A 81 3.95 -5.14 15.82
CA LEU A 81 5.31 -4.59 15.68
C LEU A 81 5.71 -3.67 16.85
N ALA A 82 4.90 -3.58 17.91
CA ALA A 82 5.14 -2.66 19.03
C ALA A 82 6.54 -2.82 19.67
N VAL A 83 7.06 -4.05 19.67
CA VAL A 83 8.39 -4.37 20.21
C VAL A 83 9.51 -3.65 19.45
N LEU A 84 9.34 -3.44 18.13
CA LEU A 84 10.35 -2.78 17.30
C LEU A 84 10.42 -1.27 17.55
N PHE A 85 9.40 -0.64 18.17
CA PHE A 85 9.47 0.78 18.53
C PHE A 85 10.62 1.10 19.47
N ALA A 86 11.09 0.13 20.27
CA ALA A 86 12.28 0.31 21.11
C ALA A 86 13.55 0.62 20.30
N ALA A 87 13.61 0.22 19.02
CA ALA A 87 14.74 0.52 18.14
C ALA A 87 14.84 2.02 17.80
N VAL A 88 13.74 2.77 17.83
CA VAL A 88 13.73 4.22 17.54
C VAL A 88 14.55 5.02 18.56
N PRO A 89 14.25 4.99 19.88
CA PRO A 89 15.06 5.70 20.86
C PRO A 89 16.47 5.13 20.97
N LEU A 90 16.66 3.82 20.71
CA LEU A 90 18.00 3.21 20.67
C LEU A 90 18.83 3.73 19.50
N ALA A 91 18.25 3.94 18.32
CA ALA A 91 18.93 4.51 17.17
C ALA A 91 19.37 5.95 17.44
N VAL A 92 18.48 6.76 18.02
CA VAL A 92 18.80 8.14 18.44
C VAL A 92 19.89 8.16 19.50
N ALA A 93 19.79 7.30 20.52
CA ALA A 93 20.83 7.18 21.54
C ALA A 93 22.18 6.74 20.95
N ALA A 94 22.17 5.75 20.06
CA ALA A 94 23.38 5.28 19.37
C ALA A 94 24.04 6.41 18.58
N GLN A 95 23.25 7.26 17.91
CA GLN A 95 23.76 8.43 17.19
C GLN A 95 24.31 9.50 18.16
N CYS A 96 23.59 9.83 19.23
CA CYS A 96 24.01 10.84 20.22
C CYS A 96 25.31 10.44 20.94
N PHE A 97 25.45 9.16 21.31
CA PHE A 97 26.64 8.63 21.98
C PHE A 97 27.74 8.20 21.01
N ARG A 98 27.57 8.41 19.69
CA ARG A 98 28.52 8.04 18.63
C ARG A 98 28.95 6.57 18.69
N PHE A 99 27.98 5.67 18.88
CA PHE A 99 28.20 4.24 18.68
C PHE A 99 28.60 3.93 17.23
N GLY A 100 29.06 2.70 16.98
CA GLY A 100 29.44 2.27 15.64
C GLY A 100 28.34 2.54 14.60
N GLN A 101 28.71 3.09 13.45
CA GLN A 101 27.78 3.51 12.39
C GLN A 101 26.90 2.34 11.89
N VAL A 102 27.41 1.11 11.95
CA VAL A 102 26.67 -0.12 11.66
C VAL A 102 25.47 -0.31 12.60
N TRP A 103 25.64 -0.01 13.90
CA TRP A 103 24.56 -0.13 14.88
C TRP A 103 23.51 0.97 14.68
N VAL A 104 23.96 2.19 14.38
CA VAL A 104 23.04 3.28 14.02
C VAL A 104 22.23 2.90 12.79
N PHE A 105 22.87 2.36 11.75
CA PHE A 105 22.21 1.88 10.54
C PHE A 105 21.17 0.79 10.85
N ALA A 106 21.58 -0.28 11.54
CA ALA A 106 20.72 -1.42 11.84
C ALA A 106 19.54 -1.04 12.74
N LEU A 107 19.76 -0.26 13.79
CA LEU A 107 18.70 0.20 14.69
C LEU A 107 17.73 1.15 13.98
N SER A 108 18.24 2.02 13.10
CA SER A 108 17.39 2.91 12.31
C SER A 108 16.51 2.13 11.32
N LEU A 109 17.06 1.12 10.62
CA LEU A 109 16.27 0.25 9.76
C LEU A 109 15.18 -0.50 10.53
N ILE A 110 15.52 -1.09 11.70
CA ILE A 110 14.52 -1.79 12.53
C ILE A 110 13.45 -0.81 13.03
N GLY A 111 13.84 0.42 13.39
CA GLY A 111 12.92 1.46 13.86
C GLY A 111 11.97 1.96 12.76
N LEU A 112 12.39 1.96 11.50
CA LEU A 112 11.56 2.37 10.37
C LEU A 112 10.41 1.40 10.08
N ILE A 113 10.59 0.09 10.31
CA ILE A 113 9.56 -0.95 10.09
C ILE A 113 8.22 -0.61 10.79
N PRO A 114 8.17 -0.44 12.12
CA PRO A 114 6.92 -0.13 12.81
C PRO A 114 6.44 1.29 12.50
N LEU A 115 7.32 2.24 12.15
CA LEU A 115 6.92 3.60 11.79
C LEU A 115 6.17 3.64 10.47
N ALA A 116 6.68 2.94 9.44
CA ALA A 116 6.04 2.82 8.13
C ALA A 116 4.62 2.24 8.27
N GLU A 117 4.49 1.20 9.08
CA GLU A 117 3.21 0.58 9.39
C GLU A 117 2.23 1.56 10.04
N ARG A 118 2.67 2.33 11.04
CA ARG A 118 1.80 3.32 11.71
C ARG A 118 1.43 4.50 10.82
N VAL A 119 2.32 4.94 9.93
CA VAL A 119 1.99 6.01 8.97
C VAL A 119 0.87 5.55 8.04
N SER A 120 0.91 4.30 7.55
CA SER A 120 -0.16 3.72 6.74
C SER A 120 -1.48 3.62 7.54
N PHE A 121 -1.43 3.14 8.78
CA PHE A 121 -2.62 3.09 9.66
C PHE A 121 -3.22 4.48 9.93
N LEU A 122 -2.39 5.47 10.29
CA LEU A 122 -2.87 6.84 10.58
C LEU A 122 -3.45 7.50 9.34
N THR A 123 -2.89 7.21 8.17
CA THR A 123 -3.41 7.62 6.87
C THR A 123 -4.81 7.06 6.62
N GLU A 124 -5.02 5.78 6.93
CA GLU A 124 -6.34 5.16 6.86
C GLU A 124 -7.34 5.83 7.82
N GLN A 125 -6.94 6.08 9.07
CA GLN A 125 -7.79 6.76 10.05
C GLN A 125 -8.22 8.15 9.57
N ILE A 126 -7.32 8.89 8.92
CA ILE A 126 -7.63 10.20 8.33
C ILE A 126 -8.55 10.04 7.11
N ALA A 127 -8.29 9.04 6.26
CA ALA A 127 -9.10 8.75 5.08
C ALA A 127 -10.57 8.50 5.44
N LEU A 128 -10.83 7.93 6.62
CA LEU A 128 -12.18 7.73 7.15
C LEU A 128 -12.99 9.04 7.31
N TYR A 129 -12.31 10.17 7.53
CA TYR A 129 -12.94 11.49 7.70
C TYR A 129 -12.93 12.35 6.45
N THR A 130 -11.98 12.15 5.53
CA THR A 130 -11.77 13.03 4.37
C THR A 130 -12.51 12.60 3.10
N GLY A 131 -13.16 11.44 3.13
CA GLY A 131 -13.88 10.87 2.00
C GLY A 131 -12.97 10.18 0.98
N PRO A 132 -13.55 9.45 0.00
CA PRO A 132 -12.82 8.48 -0.82
C PRO A 132 -11.71 9.08 -1.71
N THR A 133 -11.93 10.25 -2.30
CA THR A 133 -10.95 10.86 -3.21
C THR A 133 -9.74 11.41 -2.46
N ILE A 134 -9.96 12.20 -1.40
CA ILE A 134 -8.88 12.76 -0.60
C ILE A 134 -8.17 11.65 0.18
N GLY A 135 -8.93 10.70 0.75
CA GLY A 135 -8.40 9.53 1.43
C GLY A 135 -7.54 8.67 0.52
N GLY A 136 -7.96 8.42 -0.72
CA GLY A 136 -7.18 7.69 -1.70
C GLY A 136 -5.88 8.39 -2.12
N LEU A 137 -5.90 9.72 -2.25
CA LEU A 137 -4.68 10.50 -2.52
C LEU A 137 -3.71 10.48 -1.33
N LEU A 138 -4.25 10.61 -0.11
CA LEU A 138 -3.48 10.56 1.13
C LEU A 138 -2.84 9.18 1.29
N ASN A 139 -3.59 8.11 0.98
CA ASN A 139 -3.08 6.75 0.96
C ASN A 139 -1.99 6.53 -0.10
N ALA A 140 -2.15 7.06 -1.31
CA ALA A 140 -1.12 6.96 -2.35
C ALA A 140 0.19 7.66 -1.96
N THR A 141 0.09 8.79 -1.25
CA THR A 141 1.26 9.58 -0.86
C THR A 141 1.90 9.05 0.42
N CYS A 142 1.11 8.91 1.48
CA CYS A 142 1.59 8.53 2.81
C CYS A 142 1.88 7.03 2.93
N GLY A 143 1.22 6.18 2.14
CA GLY A 143 1.54 4.74 2.09
C GLY A 143 2.99 4.48 1.66
N ASN A 144 3.50 5.29 0.72
CA ASN A 144 4.89 5.23 0.24
C ASN A 144 5.79 6.33 0.86
N ALA A 145 5.39 6.91 1.99
CA ALA A 145 6.12 8.04 2.56
C ALA A 145 7.53 7.65 3.00
N THR A 146 7.71 6.43 3.53
CA THR A 146 9.00 5.97 4.03
C THR A 146 10.03 5.91 2.89
N GLU A 147 9.65 5.32 1.76
CA GLU A 147 10.45 5.24 0.53
C GLU A 147 10.79 6.63 0.02
N LEU A 148 9.78 7.51 -0.08
CA LEU A 148 9.95 8.86 -0.60
C LEU A 148 10.89 9.68 0.28
N ILE A 149 10.76 9.58 1.61
CA ILE A 149 11.60 10.31 2.56
C ILE A 149 13.06 9.81 2.48
N ILE A 150 13.28 8.49 2.45
CA ILE A 150 14.63 7.92 2.28
C ILE A 150 15.24 8.38 0.96
N ALA A 151 14.47 8.35 -0.13
CA ALA A 151 14.92 8.80 -1.46
C ALA A 151 15.26 10.30 -1.46
N VAL A 152 14.46 11.15 -0.82
CA VAL A 152 14.73 12.59 -0.70
C VAL A 152 16.02 12.84 0.07
N PHE A 153 16.24 12.20 1.22
CA PHE A 153 17.48 12.36 1.97
C PHE A 153 18.70 11.85 1.22
N ALA A 154 18.58 10.72 0.51
CA ALA A 154 19.64 10.22 -0.36
C ALA A 154 19.95 11.21 -1.49
N LEU A 155 18.93 11.82 -2.09
CA LEU A 155 19.10 12.84 -3.14
C LEU A 155 19.78 14.10 -2.60
N VAL A 156 19.35 14.61 -1.44
CA VAL A 156 19.95 15.78 -0.78
C VAL A 156 21.43 15.55 -0.43
N GLN A 157 21.79 14.32 -0.05
CA GLN A 157 23.18 13.94 0.21
C GLN A 157 23.97 13.58 -1.06
N GLY A 158 23.38 13.73 -2.26
CA GLY A 158 24.05 13.43 -3.53
C GLY A 158 24.21 11.93 -3.84
N LYS A 159 23.53 11.05 -3.12
CA LYS A 159 23.61 9.59 -3.24
C LYS A 159 22.64 9.07 -4.29
N ILE A 160 22.84 9.49 -5.53
CA ILE A 160 21.95 9.17 -6.66
C ILE A 160 21.84 7.66 -6.90
N GLU A 161 22.93 6.92 -6.68
CA GLU A 161 22.92 5.45 -6.80
C GLU A 161 21.96 4.82 -5.78
N VAL A 162 21.98 5.27 -4.52
CA VAL A 162 21.07 4.79 -3.46
C VAL A 162 19.61 5.04 -3.85
N VAL A 163 19.30 6.21 -4.40
CA VAL A 163 17.94 6.54 -4.88
C VAL A 163 17.51 5.57 -5.98
N LYS A 164 18.30 5.44 -7.05
CA LYS A 164 17.97 4.56 -8.19
C LYS A 164 17.79 3.11 -7.75
N CYS A 165 18.71 2.61 -6.93
CA CYS A 165 18.70 1.26 -6.43
C CYS A 165 17.53 0.98 -5.48
N SER A 166 17.21 1.90 -4.58
CA SER A 166 16.09 1.72 -3.63
C SER A 166 14.73 1.75 -4.32
N LEU A 167 14.53 2.63 -5.30
CA LEU A 167 13.27 2.71 -6.03
C LEU A 167 13.03 1.48 -6.92
N LEU A 168 14.06 1.06 -7.65
CA LEU A 168 14.02 -0.19 -8.43
C LEU A 168 13.80 -1.40 -7.52
N GLY A 169 14.53 -1.44 -6.39
CA GLY A 169 14.37 -2.46 -5.37
C GLY A 169 12.96 -2.53 -4.79
N SER A 170 12.29 -1.39 -4.60
CA SER A 170 10.91 -1.33 -4.10
C SER A 170 9.89 -1.90 -5.07
N VAL A 171 10.03 -1.60 -6.37
CA VAL A 171 9.23 -2.26 -7.42
C VAL A 171 9.49 -3.76 -7.44
N LEU A 172 10.76 -4.20 -7.43
CA LEU A 172 11.10 -5.64 -7.43
C LEU A 172 10.62 -6.35 -6.17
N SER A 173 10.75 -5.72 -5.01
CA SER A 173 10.30 -6.25 -3.74
C SER A 173 8.80 -6.48 -3.76
N ASN A 174 8.01 -5.54 -4.27
CA ASN A 174 6.55 -5.70 -4.33
C ASN A 174 6.13 -6.79 -5.33
N LEU A 175 6.78 -6.86 -6.51
CA LEU A 175 6.40 -7.81 -7.54
C LEU A 175 6.89 -9.24 -7.31
N LEU A 176 8.09 -9.40 -6.76
CA LEU A 176 8.70 -10.72 -6.58
C LEU A 176 8.62 -11.18 -5.13
N LEU A 177 9.03 -10.35 -4.19
CA LEU A 177 9.10 -10.76 -2.79
C LEU A 177 7.71 -10.77 -2.15
N VAL A 178 6.95 -9.68 -2.20
CA VAL A 178 5.59 -9.61 -1.61
C VAL A 178 4.65 -10.53 -2.32
N LEU A 179 4.46 -10.29 -3.61
CA LEU A 179 3.48 -11.04 -4.38
C LEU A 179 3.88 -12.52 -4.45
N GLY A 180 5.17 -12.83 -4.68
CA GLY A 180 5.65 -14.21 -4.73
C GLY A 180 5.49 -14.94 -3.40
N THR A 181 5.89 -14.36 -2.26
CA THR A 181 5.70 -15.01 -0.95
C THR A 181 4.23 -15.12 -0.57
N SER A 182 3.41 -14.13 -0.91
CA SER A 182 1.97 -14.16 -0.64
C SER A 182 1.28 -15.27 -1.45
N LEU A 183 1.57 -15.37 -2.76
CA LEU A 183 1.05 -16.43 -3.62
C LEU A 183 1.55 -17.82 -3.18
N PHE A 184 2.83 -17.94 -2.81
CA PHE A 184 3.41 -19.19 -2.34
C PHE A 184 2.76 -19.66 -1.02
N CYS A 185 2.74 -18.81 -0.01
CA CYS A 185 2.15 -19.14 1.29
C CYS A 185 0.62 -19.32 1.20
N GLY A 186 -0.06 -18.47 0.44
CA GLY A 186 -1.50 -18.56 0.17
C GLY A 186 -1.87 -19.85 -0.56
N GLY A 187 -1.09 -20.22 -1.59
CA GLY A 187 -1.29 -21.45 -2.35
C GLY A 187 -1.03 -22.72 -1.52
N ILE A 188 -0.02 -22.73 -0.66
CA ILE A 188 0.23 -23.86 0.27
C ILE A 188 -0.93 -24.03 1.24
N LYS A 189 -1.45 -22.95 1.80
CA LYS A 189 -2.56 -23.03 2.77
C LYS A 189 -3.89 -23.43 2.12
N ASN A 190 -4.13 -22.99 0.89
CA ASN A 190 -5.37 -23.24 0.15
C ASN A 190 -5.17 -24.31 -0.93
N LEU A 191 -4.36 -25.34 -0.63
CA LEU A 191 -4.00 -26.40 -1.57
C LEU A 191 -5.26 -27.22 -1.94
N GLY A 192 -5.87 -26.90 -3.08
CA GLY A 192 -7.10 -27.53 -3.56
C GLY A 192 -8.34 -26.62 -3.60
N ALA A 193 -8.21 -25.34 -3.24
CA ALA A 193 -9.25 -24.34 -3.49
C ALA A 193 -8.83 -23.41 -4.63
N ASP A 194 -9.77 -23.08 -5.52
CA ASP A 194 -9.54 -22.00 -6.49
C ASP A 194 -9.42 -20.67 -5.73
N GLN A 195 -8.44 -19.87 -6.12
CA GLN A 195 -8.24 -18.54 -5.57
C GLN A 195 -8.74 -17.52 -6.60
N PRO A 196 -10.02 -17.10 -6.55
CA PRO A 196 -10.55 -16.14 -7.50
C PRO A 196 -9.86 -14.79 -7.33
N TYR A 197 -9.67 -14.10 -8.46
CA TYR A 197 -9.26 -12.70 -8.46
C TYR A 197 -9.83 -11.95 -9.66
N ASP A 198 -10.03 -10.64 -9.54
CA ASP A 198 -10.43 -9.75 -10.62
C ASP A 198 -9.23 -9.45 -11.53
N ARG A 199 -9.32 -9.98 -12.76
CA ARG A 199 -8.31 -9.77 -13.80
C ARG A 199 -8.21 -8.31 -14.22
N LYS A 200 -9.28 -7.52 -14.15
CA LYS A 200 -9.26 -6.14 -14.66
C LYS A 200 -8.30 -5.26 -13.87
N GLN A 201 -8.28 -5.39 -12.55
CA GLN A 201 -7.36 -4.63 -11.69
C GLN A 201 -5.90 -5.04 -11.96
N ALA A 202 -5.66 -6.34 -12.10
CA ALA A 202 -4.34 -6.88 -12.40
C ALA A 202 -3.85 -6.43 -13.79
N ASP A 203 -4.71 -6.45 -14.80
CA ASP A 203 -4.39 -6.06 -16.18
C ASP A 203 -4.03 -4.58 -16.28
N VAL A 204 -4.81 -3.69 -15.65
CA VAL A 204 -4.52 -2.25 -15.61
C VAL A 204 -3.17 -2.00 -14.94
N SER A 205 -2.92 -2.62 -13.78
CA SER A 205 -1.68 -2.42 -13.03
C SER A 205 -0.46 -2.97 -13.79
N THR A 206 -0.61 -4.13 -14.43
CA THR A 206 0.44 -4.76 -15.26
C THR A 206 0.74 -3.92 -16.50
N GLY A 207 -0.27 -3.35 -17.16
CA GLY A 207 -0.10 -2.43 -18.28
C GLY A 207 0.68 -1.17 -17.89
N LEU A 208 0.36 -0.57 -16.74
CA LEU A 208 1.06 0.61 -16.23
C LEU A 208 2.50 0.29 -15.81
N LEU A 209 2.73 -0.85 -15.18
CA LEU A 209 4.08 -1.33 -14.84
C LEU A 209 4.92 -1.59 -16.10
N THR A 210 4.32 -2.19 -17.14
CA THR A 210 4.99 -2.42 -18.43
C THR A 210 5.38 -1.08 -19.07
N LEU A 211 4.47 -0.09 -19.05
CA LEU A 211 4.76 1.26 -19.52
C LEU A 211 5.91 1.90 -18.72
N GLY A 212 5.90 1.76 -17.39
CA GLY A 212 6.98 2.26 -16.52
C GLY A 212 8.34 1.63 -16.85
N VAL A 213 8.39 0.31 -17.00
CA VAL A 213 9.62 -0.40 -17.41
C VAL A 213 10.08 0.07 -18.79
N LEU A 214 9.17 0.26 -19.76
CA LEU A 214 9.53 0.76 -21.08
C LEU A 214 10.14 2.16 -21.00
N CYS A 215 9.50 3.08 -20.27
CA CYS A 215 10.00 4.43 -20.04
C CYS A 215 11.34 4.49 -19.29
N GLN A 216 11.62 3.53 -18.39
CA GLN A 216 12.92 3.41 -17.72
C GLN A 216 13.99 2.77 -18.60
N SER A 217 13.60 1.81 -19.45
CA SER A 217 14.53 1.12 -20.35
C SER A 217 15.05 2.04 -21.46
N LEU A 218 14.26 3.02 -21.90
CA LEU A 218 14.59 3.86 -23.04
C LEU A 218 15.85 4.75 -22.80
N PRO A 219 15.96 5.51 -21.69
CA PRO A 219 17.20 6.23 -21.36
C PRO A 219 18.40 5.30 -21.14
N LEU A 220 18.17 4.11 -20.57
CA LEU A 220 19.22 3.11 -20.32
C LEU A 220 19.79 2.55 -21.63
N LEU A 221 18.91 2.16 -22.56
CA LEU A 221 19.29 1.65 -23.87
C LEU A 221 20.00 2.71 -24.71
N LEU A 222 19.55 3.96 -24.66
CA LEU A 222 20.23 5.08 -25.34
C LEU A 222 21.65 5.25 -24.79
N ARG A 223 21.81 5.25 -23.46
CA ARG A 223 23.13 5.34 -22.82
C ARG A 223 24.06 4.22 -23.28
N TYR A 224 23.56 2.98 -23.35
CA TYR A 224 24.34 1.83 -23.80
C TYR A 224 24.70 1.91 -25.30
N ALA A 225 23.71 2.18 -26.15
CA ALA A 225 23.89 2.27 -27.60
C ALA A 225 24.90 3.35 -28.00
N VAL A 226 24.87 4.51 -27.32
CA VAL A 226 25.73 5.65 -27.65
C VAL A 226 27.10 5.58 -26.95
N SER A 227 27.21 4.87 -25.81
CA SER A 227 28.52 4.60 -25.18
C SER A 227 29.49 3.79 -26.05
N SER A 228 28.99 3.23 -27.16
CA SER A 228 29.77 2.52 -28.17
C SER A 228 30.34 3.44 -29.28
N GLY A 229 30.13 4.76 -29.23
CA GLY A 229 30.58 5.74 -30.24
C GLY A 229 31.37 6.94 -29.69
N GLU A 230 32.07 7.69 -30.56
CA GLU A 230 33.08 8.72 -30.22
C GLU A 230 32.54 10.04 -29.57
N HIS A 231 31.23 10.21 -29.35
CA HIS A 231 30.62 11.48 -28.92
C HIS A 231 30.08 11.47 -27.47
N ALA A 232 30.93 11.18 -26.49
CA ALA A 232 30.51 10.98 -25.09
C ALA A 232 29.84 12.20 -24.41
N VAL A 233 30.22 13.44 -24.73
CA VAL A 233 29.77 14.63 -23.97
C VAL A 233 28.37 15.14 -24.37
N ALA A 234 27.97 15.03 -25.64
CA ALA A 234 26.60 15.33 -26.08
C ALA A 234 25.57 14.25 -25.63
N THR A 235 26.07 13.15 -25.08
CA THR A 235 25.27 11.96 -24.74
C THR A 235 24.64 12.08 -23.35
N ASP A 236 25.36 12.60 -22.36
CA ASP A 236 24.81 12.74 -21.01
C ASP A 236 23.65 13.75 -20.96
N THR A 237 23.73 14.82 -21.74
CA THR A 237 22.66 15.82 -21.84
C THR A 237 21.42 15.25 -22.52
N THR A 238 21.59 14.49 -23.61
CA THR A 238 20.47 13.86 -24.34
C THR A 238 19.81 12.74 -23.54
N VAL A 239 20.59 11.92 -22.82
CA VAL A 239 20.05 10.91 -21.89
C VAL A 239 19.27 11.57 -20.75
N LEU A 240 19.75 12.70 -20.21
CA LEU A 240 19.07 13.43 -19.16
C LEU A 240 17.77 14.09 -19.63
N GLU A 241 17.78 14.72 -20.81
CA GLU A 241 16.58 15.31 -21.44
C GLU A 241 15.53 14.24 -21.71
N LEU A 242 15.95 13.08 -22.24
CA LEU A 242 15.05 11.95 -22.47
C LEU A 242 14.48 11.41 -21.16
N SER A 243 15.32 11.27 -20.12
CA SER A 243 14.85 10.86 -18.79
C SER A 243 13.80 11.83 -18.26
N ARG A 244 14.01 13.14 -18.37
CA ARG A 244 13.04 14.17 -17.94
C ARG A 244 11.74 14.13 -18.74
N ALA A 245 11.81 13.89 -20.04
CA ALA A 245 10.63 13.72 -20.88
C ALA A 245 9.83 12.47 -20.48
N CYS A 246 10.51 11.34 -20.24
CA CYS A 246 9.89 10.14 -19.70
C CYS A 246 9.23 10.43 -18.34
N SER A 247 9.87 11.19 -17.45
CA SER A 247 9.29 11.54 -16.15
C SER A 247 8.00 12.36 -16.27
N PHE A 248 7.96 13.33 -17.19
CA PHE A 248 6.75 14.10 -17.44
C PHE A 248 5.59 13.22 -17.97
N ILE A 249 5.88 12.32 -18.90
CA ILE A 249 4.89 11.37 -19.44
C ILE A 249 4.37 10.45 -18.33
N MET A 250 5.26 9.91 -17.49
CA MET A 250 4.90 9.02 -16.40
C MET A 250 4.09 9.73 -15.32
N LEU A 251 4.42 10.98 -14.99
CA LEU A 251 3.63 11.80 -14.07
C LEU A 251 2.22 12.07 -14.63
N LEU A 252 2.10 12.40 -15.92
CA LEU A 252 0.80 12.60 -16.56
C LEU A 252 -0.04 11.31 -16.55
N ALA A 253 0.59 10.18 -16.87
CA ALA A 253 -0.04 8.88 -16.82
C ALA A 253 -0.45 8.49 -15.38
N TYR A 254 0.35 8.86 -14.37
CA TYR A 254 0.01 8.68 -12.96
C TYR A 254 -1.21 9.51 -12.54
N VAL A 255 -1.28 10.79 -12.94
CA VAL A 255 -2.45 11.64 -12.66
C VAL A 255 -3.71 11.08 -13.35
N ALA A 256 -3.59 10.61 -14.58
CA ALA A 256 -4.68 9.94 -15.29
C ALA A 256 -5.11 8.64 -14.58
N TYR A 257 -4.14 7.87 -14.08
CA TYR A 257 -4.39 6.67 -13.27
C TYR A 257 -5.09 7.01 -11.96
N LEU A 258 -4.68 8.05 -11.23
CA LEU A 258 -5.37 8.49 -10.01
C LEU A 258 -6.80 8.93 -10.31
N PHE A 259 -7.03 9.64 -11.41
CA PHE A 259 -8.39 10.00 -11.83
C PHE A 259 -9.23 8.76 -12.17
N PHE A 260 -8.62 7.78 -12.83
CA PHE A 260 -9.26 6.50 -13.13
C PHE A 260 -9.62 5.73 -11.85
N GLN A 261 -8.69 5.60 -10.93
CA GLN A 261 -8.82 4.87 -9.67
C GLN A 261 -9.80 5.54 -8.70
N LEU A 262 -9.75 6.87 -8.55
CA LEU A 262 -10.51 7.59 -7.52
C LEU A 262 -11.90 8.03 -7.99
N LYS A 263 -12.14 8.10 -9.30
CA LYS A 263 -13.38 8.67 -9.85
C LYS A 263 -14.09 7.76 -10.85
N THR A 264 -13.45 7.39 -11.96
CA THR A 264 -14.20 6.74 -13.06
C THR A 264 -14.44 5.25 -12.83
N HIS A 265 -13.47 4.55 -12.22
CA HIS A 265 -13.50 3.09 -12.05
C HIS A 265 -13.23 2.70 -10.59
N ARG A 266 -13.74 3.49 -9.64
CA ARG A 266 -13.56 3.26 -8.19
C ARG A 266 -13.96 1.85 -7.77
N GLN A 267 -15.03 1.32 -8.36
CA GLN A 267 -15.54 -0.04 -8.11
C GLN A 267 -14.56 -1.17 -8.47
N LEU A 268 -13.58 -0.93 -9.36
CA LEU A 268 -12.55 -1.93 -9.68
C LEU A 268 -11.44 -2.02 -8.62
N PHE A 269 -11.30 -0.99 -7.78
CA PHE A 269 -10.24 -0.89 -6.77
C PHE A 269 -10.77 -0.98 -5.33
N GLU A 270 -12.08 -1.05 -5.18
CA GLU A 270 -12.75 -1.42 -3.94
C GLU A 270 -12.71 -2.95 -3.81
N PRO A 271 -12.13 -3.48 -2.71
CA PRO A 271 -12.23 -4.90 -2.39
C PRO A 271 -13.70 -5.30 -2.37
N GLN A 272 -14.06 -6.36 -3.11
CA GLN A 272 -15.41 -6.90 -3.04
C GLN A 272 -15.64 -7.48 -1.64
N GLU A 273 -16.67 -6.99 -0.95
CA GLU A 273 -17.14 -7.60 0.29
C GLU A 273 -17.55 -9.05 0.00
N ILE A 274 -16.78 -10.01 0.51
CA ILE A 274 -17.12 -11.42 0.37
C ILE A 274 -18.23 -11.71 1.38
N GLU A 275 -19.42 -12.06 0.87
CA GLU A 275 -20.56 -12.50 1.69
C GLU A 275 -20.11 -13.60 2.68
N GLY A 276 -20.21 -13.31 3.98
CA GLY A 276 -19.98 -14.29 5.06
C GLY A 276 -18.72 -14.11 5.92
N GLY A 277 -17.92 -13.07 5.69
CA GLY A 277 -16.91 -12.64 6.66
C GLY A 277 -17.48 -11.58 7.60
N ASP A 278 -17.38 -11.79 8.92
CA ASP A 278 -17.61 -10.74 9.93
C ASP A 278 -16.54 -9.63 9.79
N GLU A 279 -16.59 -8.85 8.71
CA GLU A 279 -15.90 -7.57 8.61
C GLU A 279 -16.81 -6.53 9.27
N GLU A 280 -16.73 -6.46 10.61
CA GLU A 280 -17.28 -5.35 11.38
C GLU A 280 -16.85 -4.03 10.71
N GLU A 281 -17.81 -3.16 10.40
CA GLU A 281 -17.54 -1.79 9.93
C GLU A 281 -16.53 -1.15 10.90
N GLU A 282 -15.27 -1.06 10.50
CA GLU A 282 -14.23 -0.56 11.37
C GLU A 282 -14.38 0.97 11.49
N GLU A 283 -15.05 1.39 12.55
CA GLU A 283 -15.16 2.79 12.94
C GLU A 283 -13.77 3.40 13.18
N ALA A 284 -13.63 4.70 12.89
CA ALA A 284 -12.40 5.43 13.17
C ALA A 284 -12.13 5.39 14.69
N VAL A 285 -11.01 4.78 15.06
CA VAL A 285 -10.60 4.60 16.47
C VAL A 285 -9.96 5.89 17.01
N LEU A 286 -9.36 6.68 16.12
CA LEU A 286 -8.76 7.97 16.46
C LEU A 286 -9.57 9.12 15.87
N GLY A 287 -9.78 10.18 16.67
CA GLY A 287 -10.32 11.43 16.16
C GLY A 287 -9.35 12.10 15.16
N PHE A 288 -9.91 12.77 14.14
CA PHE A 288 -9.17 13.40 13.04
C PHE A 288 -7.92 14.20 13.48
N GLY A 289 -8.07 15.11 14.46
CA GLY A 289 -6.95 15.94 14.93
C GLY A 289 -5.84 15.14 15.62
N SER A 290 -6.19 14.05 16.31
CA SER A 290 -5.21 13.14 16.91
C SER A 290 -4.48 12.34 15.84
N ALA A 291 -5.21 11.79 14.87
CA ALA A 291 -4.63 11.05 13.76
C ALA A 291 -3.65 11.92 12.94
N LEU A 292 -4.01 13.17 12.65
CA LEU A 292 -3.15 14.11 11.95
C LEU A 292 -1.88 14.47 12.75
N PHE A 293 -2.02 14.74 14.05
CA PHE A 293 -0.87 15.01 14.93
C PHE A 293 0.12 13.83 14.93
N TRP A 294 -0.38 12.62 15.11
CA TRP A 294 0.44 11.42 15.11
C TRP A 294 1.06 11.14 13.75
N LEU A 295 0.35 11.40 12.65
CA LEU A 295 0.89 11.22 11.30
C LEU A 295 2.11 12.12 11.08
N ILE A 296 1.99 13.41 11.43
CA ILE A 296 3.09 14.37 11.35
C ILE A 296 4.26 13.94 12.23
N LEU A 297 3.98 13.55 13.48
CA LEU A 297 5.01 13.11 14.42
C LEU A 297 5.78 11.89 13.90
N MET A 298 5.08 10.85 13.43
CA MET A 298 5.71 9.66 12.87
C MET A 298 6.53 9.99 11.61
N THR A 299 6.02 10.88 10.76
CA THR A 299 6.72 11.33 9.55
C THR A 299 8.03 12.05 9.89
N VAL A 300 8.04 12.90 10.93
CA VAL A 300 9.25 13.57 11.41
C VAL A 300 10.25 12.56 11.98
N ILE A 301 9.79 11.57 12.74
CA ILE A 301 10.67 10.52 13.27
C ILE A 301 11.27 9.69 12.12
N ILE A 302 10.46 9.32 11.12
CA ILE A 302 10.94 8.65 9.90
C ILE A 302 12.02 9.50 9.24
N ALA A 303 11.80 10.81 9.06
CA ALA A 303 12.79 11.70 8.47
C ALA A 303 14.14 11.67 9.21
N VAL A 304 14.12 11.72 10.54
CA VAL A 304 15.35 11.61 11.36
C VAL A 304 16.05 10.26 11.16
N LEU A 305 15.30 9.15 11.20
CA LEU A 305 15.87 7.82 11.01
C LEU A 305 16.36 7.60 9.57
N SER A 306 15.67 8.14 8.57
CA SER A 306 16.07 8.11 7.17
C SER A 306 17.37 8.86 6.95
N GLU A 307 17.56 10.02 7.58
CA GLU A 307 18.84 10.73 7.55
C GLU A 307 19.98 9.87 8.10
N TYR A 308 19.74 9.16 9.21
CA TYR A 308 20.73 8.25 9.81
C TYR A 308 21.05 7.07 8.89
N VAL A 309 20.03 6.40 8.34
CA VAL A 309 20.18 5.28 7.39
C VAL A 309 21.01 5.71 6.19
N VAL A 310 20.62 6.83 5.56
CA VAL A 310 21.32 7.35 4.40
C VAL A 310 22.75 7.74 4.78
N GLY A 311 22.96 8.44 5.90
CA GLY A 311 24.29 8.88 6.34
C GLY A 311 25.25 7.75 6.72
N THR A 312 24.73 6.58 7.08
CA THR A 312 25.52 5.43 7.56
C THR A 312 25.59 4.27 6.56
N ILE A 313 25.06 4.43 5.35
CA ILE A 313 24.99 3.36 4.35
C ILE A 313 26.37 2.96 3.80
N GLU A 314 27.26 3.89 3.44
CA GLU A 314 28.59 3.56 2.91
C GLU A 314 29.52 2.95 3.96
N PRO A 315 29.58 3.49 5.20
CA PRO A 315 30.36 2.84 6.24
C PRO A 315 29.87 1.44 6.59
N THR A 316 28.54 1.24 6.56
CA THR A 316 27.96 -0.09 6.79
C THR A 316 28.27 -1.03 5.64
N SER A 317 28.21 -0.55 4.39
CA SER A 317 28.63 -1.30 3.20
C SER A 317 30.06 -1.81 3.34
N GLN A 318 31.00 -0.97 3.76
CA GLN A 318 32.40 -1.35 3.98
C GLN A 318 32.55 -2.38 5.11
N SER A 319 31.84 -2.19 6.22
CA SER A 319 31.92 -3.10 7.37
C SER A 319 31.30 -4.47 7.13
N TRP A 320 30.21 -4.55 6.36
CA TRP A 320 29.51 -5.80 6.05
C TRP A 320 30.08 -6.49 4.80
N GLY A 321 30.92 -5.81 4.02
CA GLY A 321 31.41 -6.33 2.74
C GLY A 321 30.32 -6.45 1.67
N LEU A 322 29.21 -5.72 1.83
CA LEU A 322 28.08 -5.69 0.89
C LEU A 322 28.14 -4.40 0.08
N SER A 323 27.77 -4.44 -1.21
CA SER A 323 27.71 -3.22 -2.01
C SER A 323 26.58 -2.29 -1.55
N VAL A 324 26.79 -0.98 -1.69
CA VAL A 324 25.74 0.03 -1.44
C VAL A 324 24.49 -0.26 -2.27
N SER A 325 24.67 -0.70 -3.52
CA SER A 325 23.59 -1.10 -4.42
C SER A 325 22.81 -2.30 -3.87
N PHE A 326 23.48 -3.32 -3.30
CA PHE A 326 22.80 -4.47 -2.70
C PHE A 326 21.97 -4.07 -1.48
N ILE A 327 22.56 -3.26 -0.57
CA ILE A 327 21.85 -2.73 0.59
C ILE A 327 20.62 -1.92 0.14
N SER A 328 20.79 -1.11 -0.90
CA SER A 328 19.73 -0.25 -1.40
C SER A 328 18.62 -1.02 -2.14
N ILE A 329 18.95 -2.03 -2.96
CA ILE A 329 17.97 -2.82 -3.71
C ILE A 329 17.22 -3.82 -2.82
N ILE A 330 17.88 -4.39 -1.81
CA ILE A 330 17.32 -5.49 -1.02
C ILE A 330 16.82 -5.01 0.35
N LEU A 331 17.67 -4.34 1.13
CA LEU A 331 17.33 -4.06 2.54
C LEU A 331 16.36 -2.89 2.69
N LEU A 332 16.59 -1.78 1.99
CA LEU A 332 15.73 -0.58 2.14
C LEU A 332 14.26 -0.86 1.78
N PRO A 333 13.94 -1.54 0.67
CA PRO A 333 12.57 -1.85 0.29
C PRO A 333 11.83 -2.76 1.26
N ILE A 334 12.54 -3.75 1.83
CA ILE A 334 11.94 -4.66 2.81
C ILE A 334 11.47 -3.88 4.03
N VAL A 335 12.26 -2.89 4.46
CA VAL A 335 11.95 -2.09 5.64
C VAL A 335 10.82 -1.11 5.38
N GLY A 336 10.85 -0.40 4.25
CA GLY A 336 9.83 0.59 3.91
C GLY A 336 8.46 -0.04 3.65
N ASN A 337 8.42 -1.18 2.95
CA ASN A 337 7.16 -1.89 2.64
C ASN A 337 6.83 -3.02 3.63
N ALA A 338 7.52 -3.14 4.77
CA ALA A 338 7.36 -4.28 5.69
C ALA A 338 5.91 -4.54 6.13
N ALA A 339 5.16 -3.47 6.38
CA ALA A 339 3.76 -3.52 6.73
C ALA A 339 2.90 -4.11 5.61
N GLU A 340 3.11 -3.61 4.39
CA GLU A 340 2.42 -4.03 3.18
C GLU A 340 2.72 -5.50 2.87
N HIS A 341 3.98 -5.93 3.05
CA HIS A 341 4.39 -7.32 2.92
C HIS A 341 3.59 -8.22 3.85
N ALA A 342 3.59 -7.91 5.15
CA ALA A 342 2.96 -8.75 6.14
C ALA A 342 1.44 -8.81 5.95
N GLY A 343 0.79 -7.69 5.62
CA GLY A 343 -0.64 -7.67 5.34
C GLY A 343 -1.02 -8.43 4.06
N ALA A 344 -0.26 -8.28 2.97
CA ALA A 344 -0.48 -9.03 1.73
C ALA A 344 -0.39 -10.54 1.96
N VAL A 345 0.61 -11.01 2.71
CA VAL A 345 0.73 -12.44 3.06
C VAL A 345 -0.44 -12.90 3.93
N ILE A 346 -0.87 -12.11 4.91
CA ILE A 346 -2.03 -12.43 5.76
C ILE A 346 -3.31 -12.56 4.92
N PHE A 347 -3.53 -11.67 3.94
CA PHE A 347 -4.71 -11.74 3.06
C PHE A 347 -4.66 -12.92 2.11
N ALA A 348 -3.50 -13.23 1.53
CA ALA A 348 -3.34 -14.41 0.69
C ALA A 348 -3.62 -15.70 1.47
N LEU A 349 -3.17 -15.78 2.73
CA LEU A 349 -3.50 -16.87 3.65
C LEU A 349 -4.99 -16.94 4.02
N LYS A 350 -5.74 -15.85 3.88
CA LYS A 350 -7.20 -15.80 4.06
C LYS A 350 -7.97 -16.01 2.75
N ASN A 351 -7.28 -16.43 1.69
CA ASN A 351 -7.83 -16.60 0.35
C ASN A 351 -8.42 -15.31 -0.26
N LYS A 352 -7.89 -14.14 0.12
CA LYS A 352 -8.27 -12.83 -0.43
C LYS A 352 -7.20 -12.33 -1.38
N LEU A 353 -7.12 -12.96 -2.56
CA LEU A 353 -6.09 -12.63 -3.54
C LEU A 353 -6.26 -11.24 -4.16
N ASP A 354 -7.49 -10.74 -4.30
CA ASP A 354 -7.73 -9.38 -4.82
C ASP A 354 -7.05 -8.30 -3.98
N ILE A 355 -7.18 -8.39 -2.65
CA ILE A 355 -6.52 -7.46 -1.73
C ILE A 355 -5.00 -7.62 -1.82
N THR A 356 -4.51 -8.85 -1.89
CA THR A 356 -3.07 -9.15 -2.01
C THR A 356 -2.47 -8.52 -3.27
N LEU A 357 -3.13 -8.73 -4.42
CA LEU A 357 -2.73 -8.16 -5.70
C LEU A 357 -2.85 -6.64 -5.68
N GLY A 358 -3.92 -6.10 -5.10
CA GLY A 358 -4.13 -4.67 -4.97
C GLY A 358 -3.04 -3.97 -4.16
N VAL A 359 -2.59 -4.56 -3.05
CA VAL A 359 -1.47 -4.04 -2.24
C VAL A 359 -0.17 -4.09 -3.05
N ALA A 360 0.22 -5.27 -3.54
CA ALA A 360 1.51 -5.45 -4.19
C ALA A 360 1.62 -4.71 -5.53
N LEU A 361 0.64 -4.86 -6.42
CA LEU A 361 0.63 -4.20 -7.73
C LEU A 361 0.38 -2.70 -7.58
N GLY A 362 -0.52 -2.28 -6.69
CA GLY A 362 -0.82 -0.86 -6.46
C GLY A 362 0.40 -0.09 -5.97
N SER A 363 1.11 -0.63 -4.97
CA SER A 363 2.37 -0.06 -4.46
C SER A 363 3.43 0.00 -5.56
N ALA A 364 3.66 -1.11 -6.28
CA ALA A 364 4.62 -1.16 -7.38
C ALA A 364 4.31 -0.14 -8.49
N THR A 365 3.03 -0.01 -8.88
CA THR A 365 2.60 0.97 -9.90
C THR A 365 2.83 2.40 -9.41
N GLN A 366 2.48 2.71 -8.15
CA GLN A 366 2.72 4.04 -7.58
C GLN A 366 4.20 4.40 -7.58
N ILE A 367 5.06 3.53 -7.07
CA ILE A 367 6.51 3.77 -7.05
C ILE A 367 7.05 3.91 -8.49
N SER A 368 6.66 3.00 -9.38
CA SER A 368 7.14 3.00 -10.76
C SER A 368 6.72 4.23 -11.55
N MET A 369 5.51 4.76 -11.36
CA MET A 369 5.00 5.88 -12.15
C MET A 369 5.29 7.25 -11.54
N PHE A 370 5.29 7.36 -10.21
CA PHE A 370 5.41 8.64 -9.52
C PHE A 370 6.81 8.91 -8.96
N VAL A 371 7.49 7.88 -8.43
CA VAL A 371 8.72 8.08 -7.63
C VAL A 371 9.99 7.80 -8.42
N CYS A 372 9.99 6.82 -9.33
CA CYS A 372 11.17 6.40 -10.11
C CYS A 372 11.70 7.42 -11.12
N HIS A 373 10.99 8.53 -11.34
CA HIS A 373 11.12 9.40 -12.49
C HIS A 373 11.22 10.86 -12.06
#